data_AF-A0A1B6GNM3-F1
#
_entry.id   AF-A0A1B6GNM3-F1
#
_cell.length_a   1.000
_cell.length_b   1.000
_cell.length_c   1.000
_cell.angle_alpha   90.00
_cell.angle_beta   90.00
_cell.angle_gamma   90.00
#
_symmetry.space_group_name_H-M   'P 1'
#
loop_
_entity.id
_entity.type
_entity.pdbx_description
1 polymer ?
#
loop_
_entity_poly.entity_id
_entity_poly.type
_entity_poly.pdbx_seq_one_letter_code
_entity_poly.pdbx_strand_id
1 'polypeptide(L)'
;MAPVPLEGHQTPVGNNVPQEGARGGSISLGVLIDFIVQRTYHELTVLAELLPRKTDIERKIEIYTFSARTRQLFVRLLALVKWANSASKVDKSAHIMAFLDKQSMLFVDTADMLARMSRDTLVQARLPNFHIPAAVEVLTTGTYSRLPSCIRERIVPPDPITPSERRATLHRLNQVIQHRLVTGNLLPQMRNLKIEAGRVTFHVEHEFEVSLTLMGEGPNIPWRLLDIDILVEDK
;
A
#
# COMPACT_ATOMS: atom_id res chain seq x y z
N MET A 1 40.98 37.10 -6.24
CA MET A 1 39.65 37.33 -6.81
C MET A 1 38.65 36.68 -5.86
N ALA A 2 37.99 37.46 -5.01
CA ALA A 2 37.05 36.94 -4.00
C ALA A 2 35.68 36.71 -4.66
N PRO A 3 34.96 35.61 -4.33
CA PRO A 3 33.64 35.37 -4.90
C PRO A 3 32.60 36.28 -4.25
N VAL A 4 31.76 36.86 -5.11
CA VAL A 4 30.65 37.77 -4.78
C VAL A 4 29.49 36.96 -4.19
N PRO A 5 28.80 37.40 -3.12
CA PRO A 5 27.62 36.72 -2.61
C PRO A 5 26.43 36.93 -3.56
N LEU A 6 25.71 35.84 -3.87
CA LEU A 6 24.44 35.88 -4.59
C LEU A 6 23.36 36.56 -3.73
N GLU A 7 22.82 37.67 -4.24
CA GLU A 7 21.61 38.33 -3.73
C GLU A 7 20.44 37.34 -3.69
N GLY A 8 20.06 36.94 -2.48
CA GLY A 8 18.81 36.25 -2.24
C GLY A 8 17.65 37.22 -2.43
N HIS A 9 16.84 36.99 -3.46
CA HIS A 9 15.52 37.59 -3.60
C HIS A 9 14.66 37.23 -2.37
N GLN A 10 14.61 38.13 -1.40
CA GLN A 10 13.61 38.12 -0.34
C GLN A 10 12.27 38.48 -0.99
N THR A 11 11.42 37.48 -1.19
CA THR A 11 9.99 37.71 -1.34
C THR A 11 9.45 38.19 0.00
N PRO A 12 8.61 39.24 0.03
CA PRO A 12 8.12 39.80 1.29
C PRO A 12 7.14 38.79 1.88
N VAL A 13 7.55 38.11 2.94
CA VAL A 13 6.64 37.36 3.81
C VAL A 13 5.71 38.39 4.42
N GLY A 14 4.50 38.46 3.85
CA GLY A 14 3.41 39.30 4.34
C GLY A 14 3.28 39.14 5.84
N ASN A 15 3.22 40.29 6.50
CA ASN A 15 3.13 40.47 7.94
C ASN A 15 1.76 39.98 8.44
N ASN A 16 1.48 38.68 8.34
CA ASN A 16 0.36 38.04 9.01
C ASN A 16 0.85 37.64 10.39
N VAL A 17 0.81 38.61 11.31
CA VAL A 17 0.63 38.31 12.72
C VAL A 17 -0.58 37.39 12.79
N PRO A 18 -0.44 36.11 13.19
CA PRO A 18 -1.61 35.28 13.41
C PRO A 18 -2.32 35.96 14.56
N GLN A 19 -3.45 36.60 14.24
CA GLN A 19 -4.39 37.16 15.17
C GLN A 19 -4.57 36.09 16.25
N GLU A 20 -3.99 36.35 17.43
CA GLU A 20 -4.06 35.46 18.57
C GLU A 20 -5.50 35.03 18.67
N GLY A 21 -5.74 33.73 18.52
CA GLY A 21 -7.07 33.18 18.49
C GLY A 21 -7.81 33.74 19.68
N ALA A 22 -8.70 34.68 19.41
CA ALA A 22 -9.66 35.18 20.36
C ALA A 22 -10.44 33.94 20.74
N ARG A 23 -10.02 33.30 21.84
CA ARG A 23 -10.81 32.28 22.51
C ARG A 23 -12.11 32.99 22.82
N GLY A 24 -13.13 32.76 21.98
CA GLY A 24 -14.48 33.33 22.07
C GLY A 24 -15.24 32.80 23.28
N GLY A 25 -14.62 32.87 24.45
CA GLY A 25 -15.11 32.31 25.71
C GLY A 25 -15.01 33.26 26.89
N SER A 26 -14.53 34.50 26.72
CA SER A 26 -14.61 35.52 27.76
C SER A 26 -15.87 36.36 27.57
N ILE A 27 -16.76 36.31 28.56
CA ILE A 27 -17.94 37.19 28.64
C ILE A 27 -17.58 38.33 29.57
N SER A 28 -17.91 39.57 29.18
CA SER A 28 -17.71 40.73 30.05
C SER A 28 -18.53 40.59 31.33
N LEU A 29 -17.89 40.81 32.48
CA LEU A 29 -18.55 40.77 33.79
C LEU A 29 -19.74 41.74 33.85
N GLY A 30 -19.63 42.91 33.20
CA GLY A 30 -20.73 43.88 33.14
C GLY A 30 -21.98 43.31 32.46
N VAL A 31 -21.79 42.64 31.32
CA VAL A 31 -22.88 41.97 30.59
C VAL A 31 -23.50 40.85 31.44
N LEU A 32 -22.69 40.08 32.16
CA LEU A 32 -23.18 39.03 33.06
C LEU A 32 -24.02 39.61 34.21
N ILE A 33 -23.58 40.73 34.80
CA ILE A 33 -24.31 41.41 35.87
C ILE A 33 -25.66 41.91 35.34
N ASP A 34 -25.68 42.56 34.18
CA ASP A 34 -26.91 43.09 33.58
C ASP A 34 -27.93 41.97 33.31
N PHE A 35 -27.50 40.84 32.75
CA PHE A 35 -28.39 39.69 32.54
C PHE A 35 -28.93 39.12 33.84
N ILE A 36 -28.11 39.05 34.89
CA ILE A 36 -28.55 38.57 36.21
C ILE A 36 -29.58 39.53 36.81
N VAL A 37 -29.34 40.84 36.74
CA VAL A 37 -30.27 41.85 37.25
C VAL A 37 -31.59 41.79 36.48
N GLN A 38 -31.55 41.78 35.14
CA GLN A 38 -32.75 41.67 34.30
C GLN A 38 -33.54 40.39 34.59
N ARG A 39 -32.86 39.25 34.72
CA ARG A 39 -33.50 37.98 35.06
C ARG A 39 -34.16 38.02 36.44
N THR A 40 -33.46 38.52 37.46
CA THR A 40 -34.03 38.60 38.82
C THR A 40 -35.20 39.56 38.90
N TYR A 41 -35.16 40.67 38.15
CA TYR A 41 -36.28 41.60 38.03
C TYR A 41 -37.47 40.95 37.33
N HIS A 42 -37.25 40.23 36.24
CA HIS A 42 -38.32 39.50 35.55
C HIS A 42 -38.95 38.42 36.43
N GLU A 43 -38.13 37.59 37.09
CA GLU A 43 -38.63 36.57 38.03
C GLU A 43 -39.41 37.20 39.19
N LEU A 44 -39.01 38.38 39.68
CA LEU A 44 -39.73 39.12 40.72
C LEU A 44 -41.07 39.68 40.20
N THR A 45 -41.12 40.22 38.99
CA THR A 45 -42.36 40.73 38.38
C THR A 45 -43.37 39.61 38.16
N VAL A 46 -42.92 38.47 37.63
CA VAL A 46 -43.78 37.28 37.47
C VAL A 46 -44.29 36.79 38.83
N LEU A 47 -43.45 36.79 39.86
CA LEU A 47 -43.87 36.46 41.21
C LEU A 47 -44.94 37.45 41.72
N ALA A 48 -44.73 38.76 41.54
CA ALA A 48 -45.67 39.81 41.94
C ALA A 48 -47.07 39.65 41.30
N GLU A 49 -47.15 39.22 40.05
CA GLU A 49 -48.42 38.98 39.35
C GLU A 49 -49.13 37.68 39.81
N LEU A 50 -48.38 36.67 40.25
CA LEU A 50 -48.92 35.37 40.64
C LEU A 50 -49.28 35.28 42.13
N LEU A 51 -48.60 36.04 43.01
CA LEU A 51 -48.80 36.07 44.46
C LEU A 51 -50.25 36.37 44.92
N PRO A 52 -51.03 37.27 44.29
CA PRO A 52 -52.39 37.60 44.72
C PRO A 52 -53.40 36.46 44.49
N ARG A 53 -53.09 35.53 43.58
CA ARG A 53 -54.00 34.44 43.19
C ARG A 53 -53.84 33.16 44.03
N LYS A 54 -52.85 33.13 44.95
CA LYS A 54 -52.52 31.95 45.76
C LYS A 54 -52.92 32.09 47.22
N THR A 55 -53.07 30.94 47.90
CA THR A 55 -53.34 30.87 49.34
C THR A 55 -52.16 31.42 50.15
N ASP A 56 -52.41 31.91 51.38
CA ASP A 56 -51.36 32.56 52.20
C ASP A 56 -50.15 31.65 52.51
N ILE A 57 -50.38 30.33 52.62
CA ILE A 57 -49.33 29.34 52.87
C ILE A 57 -48.45 29.16 51.62
N GLU A 58 -49.07 28.97 50.45
CA GLU A 58 -48.35 28.85 49.18
C GLU A 58 -47.59 30.12 48.84
N ARG A 59 -48.20 31.28 49.11
CA ARG A 59 -47.58 32.59 48.92
C ARG A 59 -46.27 32.70 49.71
N LYS A 60 -46.27 32.31 50.99
CA LYS A 60 -45.07 32.31 51.84
C LYS A 60 -43.98 31.37 51.33
N ILE A 61 -44.35 30.17 50.88
CA ILE A 61 -43.40 29.19 50.36
C ILE A 61 -42.73 29.74 49.09
N GLU A 62 -43.50 30.30 48.14
CA GLU A 62 -42.92 30.82 46.89
C GLU A 62 -41.99 32.02 47.12
N ILE A 63 -42.35 32.95 48.02
CA ILE A 63 -41.47 34.07 48.40
C ILE A 63 -40.15 33.54 48.98
N TYR A 64 -40.23 32.55 49.88
CA TYR A 64 -39.05 31.96 50.49
C TYR A 64 -38.17 31.26 49.42
N THR A 65 -38.77 30.45 48.55
CA THR A 65 -38.04 29.74 47.49
C THR A 65 -37.40 30.71 46.50
N PHE A 66 -38.09 31.79 46.12
CA PHE A 66 -37.52 32.86 45.30
C PHE A 66 -36.34 33.53 46.00
N SER A 67 -36.49 33.93 47.26
CA SER A 67 -35.41 34.57 48.03
C SER A 67 -34.18 33.67 48.15
N ALA A 68 -34.37 32.38 48.46
CA ALA A 68 -33.29 31.41 48.57
C ALA A 68 -32.55 31.21 47.24
N ARG A 69 -33.29 31.07 46.12
CA ARG A 69 -32.72 30.93 44.77
C ARG A 69 -31.93 32.17 44.36
N THR A 70 -32.52 33.35 44.53
CA THR A 70 -31.93 34.64 44.19
C THR A 70 -30.66 34.89 45.01
N ARG A 71 -30.69 34.60 46.32
CA ARG A 71 -29.50 34.68 47.18
C ARG A 71 -28.37 33.78 46.68
N GLN A 72 -28.66 32.51 46.32
CA GLN A 72 -27.62 31.60 45.86
C GLN A 72 -26.99 32.07 44.54
N LEU A 73 -27.79 32.65 43.64
CA LEU A 73 -27.32 33.24 42.40
C LEU A 73 -26.38 34.43 42.66
N PHE A 74 -26.76 35.37 43.54
CA PHE A 74 -25.92 36.51 43.90
C PHE A 74 -24.65 36.10 44.66
N VAL A 75 -24.69 35.04 45.47
CA VAL A 75 -23.47 34.50 46.11
C VAL A 75 -22.49 33.95 45.07
N ARG A 76 -22.98 33.27 44.02
CA ARG A 76 -22.13 32.82 42.91
C ARG A 76 -21.56 34.00 42.13
N LEU A 77 -22.37 35.02 41.85
CA LEU A 77 -21.91 36.25 41.21
C LEU A 77 -20.83 36.96 42.06
N LEU A 78 -21.02 37.05 43.37
CA LEU A 78 -20.02 37.61 44.28
C LEU A 78 -18.69 36.84 44.22
N ALA A 79 -18.73 35.51 44.14
CA ALA A 79 -17.53 34.70 43.98
C ALA A 79 -16.79 35.05 42.67
N LEU A 80 -17.52 35.22 41.55
CA LEU A 80 -16.95 35.65 40.28
C LEU A 80 -16.35 37.06 40.34
N VAL A 81 -17.03 38.01 40.98
CA VAL A 81 -16.53 39.39 41.17
C VAL A 81 -15.24 39.39 41.99
N LYS A 82 -15.17 38.60 43.08
CA LYS A 82 -13.94 38.45 43.87
C LYS A 82 -12.80 37.84 43.04
N TRP A 83 -13.11 36.89 42.16
CA TRP A 83 -12.13 36.27 41.29
C TRP A 83 -11.68 37.19 40.14
N ALA A 84 -12.57 38.05 39.64
CA ALA A 84 -12.27 39.02 38.59
C ALA A 84 -11.11 39.97 38.94
N ASN A 85 -10.87 40.23 40.23
CA ASN A 85 -9.69 41.00 40.67
C ASN A 85 -8.36 40.33 40.29
N SER A 86 -8.34 39.01 40.09
CA SER A 86 -7.18 38.25 39.61
C SER A 86 -7.21 37.95 38.11
N ALA A 87 -8.24 38.40 37.38
CA ALA A 87 -8.41 38.09 35.95
C ALA A 87 -7.21 38.55 35.11
N SER A 88 -6.67 39.74 35.38
CA SER A 88 -5.50 40.26 34.65
C SER A 88 -4.26 39.37 34.72
N LYS A 89 -4.08 38.62 35.82
CA LYS A 89 -2.98 37.65 35.96
C LYS A 89 -3.27 36.38 35.16
N VAL A 90 -4.51 35.93 35.16
CA VAL A 90 -4.96 34.75 34.40
C VAL A 90 -4.89 35.02 32.90
N ASP A 91 -5.29 36.20 32.45
CA ASP A 91 -5.19 36.61 31.06
C ASP A 91 -3.74 36.57 30.59
N LYS A 92 -2.80 37.17 31.34
CA LYS A 92 -1.37 37.11 31.01
C LYS A 92 -0.86 35.67 30.93
N SER A 93 -1.24 34.83 31.89
CA SER A 93 -0.88 33.40 31.87
C SER A 93 -1.45 32.69 30.65
N ALA A 94 -2.69 33.01 30.25
CA ALA A 94 -3.33 32.44 29.08
C ALA A 94 -2.61 32.85 27.78
N HIS A 95 -2.17 34.10 27.65
CA HIS A 95 -1.36 34.56 26.52
C HIS A 95 -0.01 33.84 26.47
N ILE A 96 0.67 33.71 27.61
CA ILE A 96 1.94 32.97 27.69
C ILE A 96 1.74 31.51 27.28
N MET A 97 0.69 30.85 27.78
CA MET A 97 0.36 29.49 27.38
C MET A 97 0.07 29.37 25.88
N ALA A 98 -0.71 30.30 25.32
CA ALA A 98 -1.01 30.29 23.89
C ALA A 98 0.26 30.49 23.04
N PHE A 99 1.16 31.36 23.47
CA PHE A 99 2.45 31.55 22.83
C PHE A 99 3.30 30.27 22.88
N LEU A 100 3.41 29.63 24.05
CA LEU A 100 4.18 28.39 24.20
C LEU A 100 3.58 27.25 23.36
N ASP A 101 2.26 27.13 23.32
CA ASP A 101 1.56 26.12 22.51
C ASP A 101 1.82 26.33 21.01
N LYS A 102 1.81 27.60 20.56
CA LYS A 102 2.20 27.97 19.20
C LYS A 102 3.65 27.61 18.89
N GLN A 103 4.59 27.86 19.81
CA GLN A 103 5.99 27.47 19.62
C GLN A 103 6.13 25.94 19.53
N SER A 104 5.42 25.20 20.37
CA SER A 104 5.40 23.74 20.33
C SER A 104 4.91 23.22 18.97
N MET A 105 3.83 23.80 18.45
CA MET A 105 3.31 23.47 17.12
C MET A 105 4.35 23.72 16.02
N LEU A 106 5.03 24.87 16.05
CA LEU A 106 6.06 25.21 15.07
C LEU A 106 7.23 24.20 15.07
N PHE A 107 7.63 23.67 16.23
CA PHE A 107 8.66 22.63 16.29
C PHE A 107 8.22 21.34 15.60
N VAL A 108 6.98 20.90 15.82
CA VAL A 108 6.41 19.71 15.19
C VAL A 108 6.30 19.91 13.68
N ASP A 109 5.73 21.03 13.24
CA ASP A 109 5.57 21.35 11.82
C ASP A 109 6.93 21.42 11.10
N THR A 110 7.94 22.00 11.73
CA THR A 110 9.29 22.09 11.17
C THR A 110 9.90 20.69 11.02
N ALA A 111 9.77 19.83 12.04
CA ALA A 111 10.27 18.46 11.98
C ALA A 111 9.58 17.65 10.87
N ASP A 112 8.26 17.79 10.74
CA ASP A 112 7.49 17.13 9.69
C ASP A 112 7.89 17.61 8.29
N MET A 113 8.08 18.92 8.11
CA MET A 113 8.55 19.47 6.84
C MET A 113 9.95 18.95 6.48
N LEU A 114 10.85 18.88 7.45
CA LEU A 114 12.22 18.39 7.24
C LEU A 114 12.21 16.88 6.91
N ALA A 115 11.35 16.10 7.57
CA ALA A 115 11.16 14.69 7.27
C ALA A 115 10.63 14.48 5.84
N ARG A 116 9.60 15.23 5.42
CA ARG A 116 9.07 15.21 4.04
C ARG A 116 10.15 15.57 3.03
N MET A 117 10.91 16.64 3.30
CA MET A 117 11.99 17.08 2.41
C MET A 117 13.06 15.99 2.24
N SER A 118 13.45 15.32 3.32
CA SER A 118 14.47 14.26 3.29
C SER A 118 14.02 13.01 2.52
N ARG A 119 12.75 12.64 2.62
CA ARG A 119 12.22 11.37 2.09
C ARG A 119 11.74 11.48 0.66
N ASP A 120 11.12 12.60 0.31
CA ASP A 120 10.44 12.71 -0.98
C ASP A 120 11.25 13.62 -1.92
N THR A 121 11.46 14.87 -1.54
CA THR A 121 12.05 15.86 -2.46
C THR A 121 13.53 15.62 -2.73
N LEU A 122 14.32 15.29 -1.70
CA LEU A 122 15.75 15.03 -1.88
C LEU A 122 16.02 13.72 -2.59
N VAL A 123 15.18 12.70 -2.39
CA VAL A 123 15.34 11.42 -3.11
C VAL A 123 15.08 11.61 -4.60
N GLN A 124 14.06 12.39 -4.97
CA GLN A 124 13.78 12.70 -6.38
C GLN A 124 14.84 13.60 -7.02
N ALA A 125 15.47 14.49 -6.26
CA ALA A 125 16.56 15.33 -6.75
C ALA A 125 17.86 14.53 -7.02
N ARG A 126 18.00 13.34 -6.43
CA ARG A 126 19.16 12.48 -6.66
C ARG A 126 19.01 11.71 -7.96
N LEU A 127 20.06 11.77 -8.79
CA LEU A 127 20.16 10.91 -9.96
C LEU A 127 20.37 9.45 -9.52
N PRO A 128 19.61 8.48 -10.06
CA PRO A 128 19.88 7.07 -9.83
C PRO A 128 21.27 6.68 -10.33
N ASN A 129 21.84 5.62 -9.77
CA ASN A 129 23.08 5.06 -10.29
C ASN A 129 22.82 4.41 -11.67
N PHE A 130 23.57 4.84 -12.68
CA PHE A 130 23.44 4.30 -14.03
C PHE A 130 24.16 2.96 -14.17
N HIS A 131 23.46 1.95 -14.68
CA HIS A 131 24.03 0.62 -14.86
C HIS A 131 24.82 0.51 -16.17
N ILE A 132 25.99 1.17 -16.20
CA ILE A 132 26.85 1.28 -17.39
C ILE A 132 27.16 -0.07 -18.04
N PRO A 133 27.47 -1.17 -17.31
CA PRO A 133 27.77 -2.45 -17.95
C PRO A 133 26.60 -2.99 -18.79
N ALA A 134 25.35 -2.82 -18.31
CA ALA A 134 24.18 -3.25 -19.08
C ALA A 134 23.95 -2.36 -20.31
N ALA A 135 24.22 -1.05 -20.19
CA ALA A 135 24.12 -0.14 -21.33
C ALA A 135 25.16 -0.47 -22.41
N VAL A 136 26.39 -0.79 -22.03
CA VAL A 136 27.45 -1.22 -22.96
C VAL A 136 27.08 -2.52 -23.65
N GLU A 137 26.56 -3.50 -22.91
CA GLU A 137 26.13 -4.77 -23.47
C GLU A 137 25.02 -4.62 -24.51
N VAL A 138 23.97 -3.86 -24.19
CA VAL A 138 22.88 -3.58 -25.14
C VAL A 138 23.39 -2.79 -26.35
N LEU A 139 24.30 -1.85 -26.15
CA LEU A 139 24.89 -1.06 -27.24
C LEU A 139 25.75 -1.91 -28.19
N THR A 140 26.50 -2.87 -27.64
CA THR A 140 27.46 -3.69 -28.40
C THR A 140 26.83 -4.93 -29.03
N THR A 141 25.95 -5.60 -28.30
CA THR A 141 25.36 -6.89 -28.72
C THR A 141 23.91 -6.75 -29.19
N GLY A 142 23.29 -5.58 -29.03
CA GLY A 142 21.87 -5.33 -29.34
C GLY A 142 20.89 -6.05 -28.42
N THR A 143 21.38 -6.86 -27.47
CA THR A 143 20.55 -7.70 -26.57
C THR A 143 21.11 -7.67 -25.15
N TYR A 144 20.35 -8.21 -24.20
CA TYR A 144 20.73 -8.25 -22.78
C TYR A 144 20.82 -9.69 -22.28
N SER A 145 22.00 -10.15 -21.87
CA SER A 145 22.25 -11.55 -21.48
C SER A 145 21.51 -11.99 -20.22
N ARG A 146 21.22 -11.07 -19.29
CA ARG A 146 20.54 -11.40 -18.02
C ARG A 146 19.02 -11.31 -18.10
N LEU A 147 18.46 -11.36 -19.30
CA LEU A 147 17.01 -11.43 -19.46
C LEU A 147 16.52 -12.78 -18.92
N PRO A 148 15.52 -12.81 -18.01
CA PRO A 148 14.95 -14.05 -17.52
C PRO A 148 14.44 -14.94 -18.66
N SER A 149 14.77 -16.23 -18.62
CA SER A 149 14.37 -17.21 -19.65
C SER A 149 12.86 -17.30 -19.81
N CYS A 150 12.08 -17.03 -18.75
CA CYS A 150 10.60 -17.00 -18.81
C CYS A 150 10.05 -16.00 -19.84
N ILE A 151 10.75 -14.88 -20.08
CA ILE A 151 10.35 -13.90 -21.09
C ILE A 151 10.73 -14.39 -22.48
N ARG A 152 11.93 -14.99 -22.60
CA ARG A 152 12.43 -15.55 -23.87
C ARG A 152 11.55 -16.70 -24.35
N GLU A 153 11.21 -17.64 -23.48
CA GLU A 153 10.39 -18.83 -23.78
C GLU A 153 8.94 -18.48 -24.13
N ARG A 154 8.40 -17.38 -23.60
CA ARG A 154 7.02 -16.95 -23.86
C ARG A 154 6.85 -16.16 -25.15
N ILE A 155 7.88 -15.41 -25.55
CA ILE A 155 7.79 -14.43 -26.65
C ILE A 155 8.50 -14.93 -27.92
N VAL A 156 9.56 -15.72 -27.78
CA VAL A 156 10.35 -16.22 -28.91
C VAL A 156 10.03 -17.69 -29.14
N PRO A 157 9.58 -18.10 -30.35
CA PRO A 157 9.40 -19.51 -30.66
C PRO A 157 10.75 -20.24 -30.53
N PRO A 158 10.76 -21.52 -30.09
CA PRO A 158 11.99 -22.29 -29.99
C PRO A 158 12.67 -22.37 -31.37
N ASP A 159 14.00 -22.24 -31.39
CA ASP A 159 14.79 -22.31 -32.62
C ASP A 159 14.51 -23.64 -33.35
N PRO A 160 14.35 -23.62 -34.69
CA PRO A 160 14.01 -24.82 -35.44
C PRO A 160 15.13 -25.85 -35.34
N ILE A 161 14.78 -27.12 -35.11
CA ILE A 161 15.74 -28.23 -35.06
C ILE A 161 16.53 -28.28 -36.37
N THR A 162 17.85 -28.17 -36.28
CA THR A 162 18.70 -28.20 -37.48
C THR A 162 18.70 -29.59 -38.12
N PRO A 163 18.82 -29.71 -39.45
CA PRO A 163 18.85 -31.01 -40.13
C PRO A 163 20.06 -31.86 -39.73
N SER A 164 21.14 -31.25 -39.22
CA SER A 164 22.29 -31.92 -38.60
C SER A 164 21.93 -32.55 -37.26
N GLU A 165 21.30 -31.79 -36.36
CA GLU A 165 20.86 -32.29 -35.05
C GLU A 165 19.81 -33.39 -35.19
N ARG A 166 18.89 -33.26 -36.16
CA ARG A 166 17.91 -34.30 -36.47
C ARG A 166 18.59 -35.61 -36.86
N ARG A 167 19.57 -35.57 -37.78
CA ARG A 167 20.30 -36.77 -38.21
C ARG A 167 21.11 -37.39 -37.07
N ALA A 168 21.79 -36.57 -36.26
CA ALA A 168 22.54 -37.06 -35.10
C ALA A 168 21.61 -37.72 -34.07
N THR A 169 20.45 -37.13 -33.79
CA THR A 169 19.46 -37.66 -32.86
C THR A 169 18.86 -38.98 -33.35
N LEU A 170 18.52 -39.08 -34.65
CA LEU A 170 18.03 -40.34 -35.24
C LEU A 170 19.09 -41.44 -35.22
N HIS A 171 20.36 -41.10 -35.47
CA HIS A 171 21.45 -42.07 -35.38
C HIS A 171 21.64 -42.58 -33.94
N ARG A 172 21.62 -41.67 -32.96
CA ARG A 172 21.68 -42.03 -31.54
C ARG A 172 20.49 -42.91 -31.12
N LEU A 173 19.29 -42.62 -31.62
CA LEU A 173 18.10 -43.42 -31.36
C LEU A 173 18.22 -44.84 -31.94
N ASN A 174 18.78 -44.99 -33.15
CA ASN A 174 19.07 -46.31 -33.72
C ASN A 174 20.02 -47.12 -32.84
N GLN A 175 21.07 -46.49 -32.30
CA GLN A 175 22.02 -47.16 -31.40
C GLN A 175 21.36 -47.62 -30.10
N VAL A 176 20.50 -46.77 -29.51
CA VAL A 176 19.74 -47.11 -28.29
C VAL A 176 18.79 -48.27 -28.55
N ILE A 177 18.06 -48.25 -29.68
CA ILE A 177 17.21 -49.35 -30.12
C ILE A 177 18.03 -50.63 -30.27
N GLN A 178 19.16 -50.58 -30.96
CA GLN A 178 20.04 -51.75 -31.14
C GLN A 178 20.53 -52.32 -29.81
N HIS A 179 21.02 -51.45 -28.90
CA HIS A 179 21.46 -51.87 -27.57
C HIS A 179 20.33 -52.53 -26.75
N ARG A 180 19.11 -51.99 -26.84
CA ARG A 180 17.93 -52.55 -26.16
C ARG A 180 17.49 -53.89 -26.74
N LEU A 181 17.57 -54.06 -28.06
CA LEU A 181 17.26 -55.32 -28.74
C LEU A 181 18.27 -56.42 -28.38
N VAL A 182 19.55 -56.07 -28.21
CA VAL A 182 20.60 -57.03 -27.80
C VAL A 182 20.46 -57.43 -26.33
N THR A 183 20.07 -56.50 -25.45
CA THR A 183 19.98 -56.74 -24.01
C THR A 183 18.62 -57.33 -23.59
N GLY A 184 17.57 -57.14 -24.39
CA GLY A 184 16.23 -57.66 -24.15
C GLY A 184 16.02 -59.07 -24.70
N ASN A 185 15.13 -59.84 -24.08
CA ASN A 185 14.70 -61.12 -24.62
C ASN A 185 13.76 -60.89 -25.81
N LEU A 186 14.22 -61.18 -27.02
CA LEU A 186 13.40 -61.18 -28.23
C LEU A 186 12.74 -62.55 -28.44
N LEU A 187 11.47 -62.55 -28.84
CA LEU A 187 10.79 -63.78 -29.25
C LEU A 187 11.44 -64.33 -30.54
N PRO A 188 11.64 -65.66 -30.66
CA PRO A 188 12.32 -66.26 -31.81
C PRO A 188 11.59 -66.04 -33.16
N GLN A 189 10.31 -65.65 -33.13
CA GLN A 189 9.51 -65.33 -34.32
C GLN A 189 9.75 -63.91 -34.85
N MET A 190 10.39 -63.02 -34.07
CA MET A 190 10.66 -61.62 -34.44
C MET A 190 12.12 -61.41 -34.88
N ARG A 191 12.75 -62.43 -35.48
CA ARG A 191 14.17 -62.38 -35.89
C ARG A 191 14.44 -61.49 -37.11
N ASN A 192 13.46 -61.34 -38.00
CA ASN A 192 13.56 -60.45 -39.15
C ASN A 192 13.24 -59.02 -38.70
N LEU A 193 14.28 -58.29 -38.31
CA LEU A 193 14.18 -56.91 -37.86
C LEU A 193 15.03 -55.99 -38.74
N LYS A 194 14.52 -54.78 -38.98
CA LYS A 194 15.22 -53.74 -39.72
C LYS A 194 15.17 -52.44 -38.94
N ILE A 195 16.34 -51.83 -38.69
CA ILE A 195 16.47 -50.60 -37.89
C ILE A 195 16.84 -49.47 -38.84
N GLU A 196 15.92 -48.53 -39.06
CA GLU A 196 16.15 -47.36 -39.90
C GLU A 196 15.48 -46.12 -39.30
N ALA A 197 16.10 -44.95 -39.48
CA ALA A 197 15.52 -43.63 -39.13
C ALA A 197 14.82 -43.52 -37.75
N GLY A 198 15.38 -44.13 -36.69
CA GLY A 198 14.87 -44.03 -35.33
C GLY A 198 13.70 -44.97 -35.00
N ARG A 199 13.40 -45.92 -35.87
CA ARG A 199 12.39 -46.97 -35.66
C ARG A 199 12.96 -48.35 -35.94
N VAL A 200 12.41 -49.36 -35.28
CA VAL A 200 12.60 -50.77 -35.62
C VAL A 200 11.33 -51.28 -36.28
N THR A 201 11.47 -51.90 -37.45
CA THR A 201 10.40 -52.65 -38.10
C THR A 201 10.65 -54.14 -37.87
N PHE A 202 9.65 -54.84 -37.35
CA PHE A 202 9.66 -56.30 -37.29
C PHE A 202 8.73 -56.84 -38.35
N HIS A 203 9.20 -57.81 -39.12
CA HIS A 203 8.44 -58.45 -40.18
C HIS A 203 8.26 -59.92 -39.84
N VAL A 204 7.01 -60.35 -39.62
CA VAL A 204 6.64 -61.75 -39.37
C VAL A 204 5.80 -62.24 -40.54
N GLU A 205 6.32 -63.23 -41.27
CA GLU A 205 5.66 -63.77 -42.47
C GLU A 205 4.25 -64.30 -42.14
N HIS A 206 3.25 -63.89 -42.92
CA HIS A 206 1.83 -64.27 -42.81
C HIS A 206 1.10 -63.80 -41.53
N GLU A 207 1.64 -62.83 -40.77
CA GLU A 207 1.02 -62.33 -39.53
C GLU A 207 0.94 -60.79 -39.49
N PHE A 208 2.06 -60.10 -39.31
CA PHE A 208 2.10 -58.63 -39.20
C PHE A 208 3.51 -58.04 -39.47
N GLU A 209 3.52 -56.79 -39.90
CA GLU A 209 4.66 -55.89 -39.88
C GLU A 209 4.41 -54.76 -38.87
N VAL A 210 5.35 -54.54 -37.95
CA VAL A 210 5.16 -53.59 -36.84
C VAL A 210 6.34 -52.64 -36.70
N SER A 211 6.06 -51.33 -36.69
CA SER A 211 7.03 -50.25 -36.49
C SER A 211 7.00 -49.75 -35.05
N LEU A 212 8.11 -49.87 -34.32
CA LEU A 212 8.25 -49.44 -32.93
C LEU A 212 9.36 -48.42 -32.75
N THR A 213 9.18 -47.49 -31.80
CA THR A 213 10.17 -46.47 -31.42
C THR A 213 10.25 -46.31 -29.90
N LEU A 214 11.41 -45.86 -29.44
CA LEU A 214 11.68 -45.51 -28.04
C LEU A 214 11.63 -43.99 -27.85
N MET A 215 11.05 -43.52 -26.74
CA MET A 215 10.98 -42.09 -26.41
C MET A 215 12.07 -41.64 -25.41
N GLY A 216 13.10 -42.46 -25.21
CA GLY A 216 14.25 -42.12 -24.38
C GLY A 216 15.19 -43.31 -24.14
N GLU A 217 16.28 -43.04 -23.42
CA GLU A 217 17.38 -43.99 -23.20
C GLU A 217 17.23 -44.83 -21.92
N GLY A 218 16.20 -44.57 -21.11
CA GLY A 218 15.99 -45.24 -19.83
C GLY A 218 15.64 -46.73 -19.99
N PRO A 219 16.17 -47.63 -19.13
CA PRO A 219 15.94 -49.06 -19.21
C PRO A 219 14.49 -49.48 -18.90
N ASN A 220 13.65 -48.58 -18.40
CA ASN A 220 12.25 -48.84 -18.08
C ASN A 220 11.25 -48.15 -19.03
N ILE A 221 11.72 -47.53 -20.12
CA ILE A 221 10.84 -46.86 -21.07
C ILE A 221 10.20 -47.93 -21.98
N PRO A 222 8.85 -47.98 -22.07
CA PRO A 222 8.16 -48.93 -22.92
C PRO A 222 8.34 -48.59 -24.41
N TRP A 223 8.25 -49.61 -25.27
CA TRP A 223 8.18 -49.41 -26.70
C TRP A 223 6.86 -48.71 -27.07
N ARG A 224 6.94 -47.68 -27.92
CA ARG A 224 5.74 -47.08 -28.52
C ARG A 224 5.56 -47.63 -29.92
N LEU A 225 4.35 -48.09 -30.19
CA LEU A 225 3.90 -48.46 -31.52
C LEU A 225 3.74 -47.19 -32.35
N LEU A 226 4.39 -47.13 -33.52
CA LEU A 226 4.19 -46.09 -34.52
C LEU A 226 3.18 -46.51 -35.57
N ASP A 227 3.33 -47.72 -36.08
CA ASP A 227 2.53 -48.24 -37.21
C ASP A 227 2.46 -49.76 -37.15
N ILE A 228 1.36 -50.33 -37.64
CA ILE A 228 1.15 -51.78 -37.72
C ILE A 228 0.37 -52.14 -38.98
N ASP A 229 0.99 -52.96 -39.83
CA ASP A 229 0.39 -53.52 -41.03
C ASP A 229 0.12 -55.02 -40.79
N ILE A 230 -1.12 -55.46 -40.94
CA ILE A 230 -1.49 -56.86 -40.73
C ILE A 230 -1.39 -57.58 -42.08
N LEU A 231 -0.49 -58.56 -42.18
CA LEU A 231 -0.11 -59.26 -43.42
C LEU A 231 -0.82 -60.62 -43.56
N VAL A 232 -2.01 -60.75 -42.99
CA VAL A 232 -2.77 -62.00 -43.02
C VAL A 232 -3.45 -62.16 -44.39
N GLU A 233 -3.01 -63.16 -45.16
CA GLU A 233 -3.70 -63.64 -46.36
C GLU A 233 -4.64 -64.78 -45.99
N ASP A 234 -5.93 -64.64 -46.34
CA ASP A 234 -6.92 -65.71 -46.22
C ASP A 234 -6.68 -66.73 -47.34
N LYS A 235 -6.59 -68.02 -47.01
CA LYS A 235 -6.35 -69.10 -47.97
C LYS A 235 -7.51 -70.07 -48.00
#